data_AF-A0A7T7KY22-F1
#
_entry.id   AF-A0A7T7KY22-F1
#
_cell.length_a   1.000
_cell.length_b   1.000
_cell.length_c   1.000
_cell.angle_alpha   90.00
_cell.angle_beta   90.00
_cell.angle_gamma   90.00
#
_symmetry.space_group_name_H-M   'P 1'
#
loop_
_entity.id
_entity.type
_entity.pdbx_description
1 polymer ?
#
loop_
_entity_poly.entity_id
_entity_poly.type
_entity_poly.pdbx_seq_one_letter_code
_entity_poly.pdbx_strand_id
1 'polypeptide(L)'
;MSTRTTKTFEDRLLSELQREIALRAEDPPEPEPVIRRTITTRRALVALAACVAAVGGVVALPASTGGAQAYAVERHEDGSVTLTLDEIALSWDEKTALTERLRAEGIFVSVDKPRSGYVCEQPRGELPPPRTRSYDVEKGIWSEPLTYTLHPGDTLAFEEPERVKDDVSPAWSMYVVEGRIKPCKEVPFEGLVGED
;
A
#
# COMPACT_ATOMS: atom_id res chain seq x y z
N MET A 1 54.65 2.83 25.59
CA MET A 1 53.20 3.02 25.80
C MET A 1 52.50 2.62 24.51
N SER A 2 51.64 1.61 24.53
CA SER A 2 50.97 1.10 23.32
C SER A 2 49.46 1.11 23.59
N THR A 3 48.75 2.08 23.02
CA THR A 3 47.29 2.19 23.12
C THR A 3 46.67 1.53 21.89
N ARG A 4 45.96 0.44 22.16
CA ARG A 4 45.25 -0.43 21.21
C ARG A 4 43.95 0.26 20.81
N THR A 5 43.78 0.63 19.55
CA THR A 5 42.52 1.18 19.02
C THR A 5 41.49 0.06 18.96
N THR A 6 40.53 0.03 19.87
CA THR A 6 39.41 -0.91 19.84
C THR A 6 38.36 -0.41 18.85
N LYS A 7 38.20 -1.07 17.70
CA LYS A 7 37.07 -0.86 16.78
C LYS A 7 35.76 -1.14 17.52
N THR A 8 34.79 -0.26 17.40
CA THR A 8 33.47 -0.42 18.03
C THR A 8 32.61 -1.42 17.24
N PHE A 9 31.51 -1.87 17.84
CA PHE A 9 30.55 -2.76 17.18
C PHE A 9 29.98 -2.12 15.91
N GLU A 10 29.71 -0.81 15.95
CA GLU A 10 29.21 -0.03 14.82
C GLU A 10 30.22 0.05 13.68
N ASP A 11 31.51 0.25 13.99
CA ASP A 11 32.59 0.26 12.99
C ASP A 11 32.71 -1.08 12.26
N ARG A 12 32.48 -2.19 12.99
CA ARG A 12 32.48 -3.53 12.41
C ARG A 12 31.28 -3.72 11.49
N LEU A 13 30.07 -3.34 11.93
CA LEU A 13 28.85 -3.45 11.14
C LEU A 13 28.93 -2.63 9.85
N LEU A 14 29.41 -1.39 9.93
CA LEU A 14 29.62 -0.51 8.77
C LEU A 14 30.63 -1.11 7.78
N SER A 15 31.71 -1.71 8.27
CA SER A 15 32.71 -2.34 7.40
C SER A 15 32.21 -3.61 6.71
N GLU A 16 31.34 -4.38 7.38
CA GLU A 16 30.69 -5.56 6.79
C GLU A 16 29.67 -5.15 5.72
N LEU A 17 28.87 -4.10 5.97
CA LEU A 17 27.90 -3.57 5.01
C LEU A 17 28.58 -3.00 3.75
N GLN A 18 29.64 -2.22 3.93
CA GLN A 18 30.42 -1.67 2.81
C GLN A 18 31.05 -2.77 1.95
N ARG A 19 31.48 -3.86 2.58
CA ARG A 19 32.02 -5.02 1.86
C ARG A 19 30.96 -5.73 1.03
N GLU A 20 29.74 -5.89 1.54
CA GLU A 20 28.64 -6.53 0.81
C GLU A 20 28.21 -5.70 -0.42
N ILE A 21 28.17 -4.37 -0.27
CA ILE A 21 27.87 -3.46 -1.39
C ILE A 21 28.95 -3.54 -2.47
N ALA A 22 30.24 -3.60 -2.07
CA ALA A 22 31.34 -3.75 -3.01
C ALA A 22 31.28 -5.09 -3.76
N LEU A 23 31.01 -6.20 -3.06
CA LEU A 23 30.86 -7.52 -3.67
C LEU A 23 29.70 -7.56 -4.68
N ARG A 24 28.58 -6.90 -4.36
CA ARG A 24 27.43 -6.80 -5.28
C ARG A 24 27.69 -5.87 -6.47
N ALA A 25 28.61 -4.92 -6.34
CA ALA A 25 29.04 -4.04 -7.44
C ALA A 25 30.08 -4.72 -8.36
N GLU A 26 30.82 -5.70 -7.84
CA GLU A 26 31.79 -6.51 -8.60
C GLU A 26 31.14 -7.66 -9.40
N ASP A 27 29.84 -7.89 -9.23
CA ASP A 27 29.04 -8.84 -10.01
C ASP A 27 28.12 -8.08 -11.00
N PRO A 28 28.67 -7.48 -12.07
CA PRO A 28 27.84 -6.89 -13.11
C PRO A 28 27.04 -8.00 -13.80
N PRO A 29 25.73 -7.82 -14.03
CA PRO A 29 24.99 -8.78 -14.84
C PRO A 29 25.67 -8.87 -16.21
N GLU A 30 25.99 -10.10 -16.63
CA GLU A 30 26.51 -10.34 -17.97
C GLU A 30 25.58 -9.67 -18.99
N PRO A 31 26.10 -8.86 -19.93
CA PRO A 31 25.27 -8.28 -20.96
C PRO A 31 24.73 -9.43 -21.82
N GLU A 32 23.44 -9.74 -21.66
CA GLU A 32 22.73 -10.65 -22.56
C GLU A 32 22.97 -10.18 -24.01
N PRO A 33 23.36 -11.07 -24.93
CA PRO A 33 23.62 -10.68 -26.31
C PRO A 33 22.32 -10.19 -26.95
N VAL A 34 22.20 -8.88 -27.11
CA VAL A 34 21.13 -8.25 -27.88
C VAL A 34 21.30 -8.63 -29.35
N ILE A 35 20.66 -9.73 -29.77
CA ILE A 35 20.56 -10.10 -31.17
C ILE A 35 19.63 -9.08 -31.85
N ARG A 36 20.20 -7.99 -32.37
CA ARG A 36 19.49 -7.09 -33.28
C ARG A 36 19.27 -7.78 -34.62
N ARG A 37 18.20 -8.57 -34.72
CA ARG A 37 17.67 -9.03 -36.01
C ARG A 37 16.72 -7.96 -36.56
N THR A 38 17.14 -7.30 -37.63
CA THR A 38 16.30 -6.46 -38.48
C THR A 38 15.26 -7.35 -39.17
N ILE A 39 14.06 -7.44 -38.56
CA ILE A 39 12.95 -8.20 -39.14
C ILE A 39 12.27 -7.31 -40.19
N THR A 40 12.47 -7.68 -41.46
CA THR A 40 11.75 -7.10 -42.59
C THR A 40 10.27 -7.50 -42.54
N THR A 41 9.40 -6.54 -42.79
CA THR A 41 7.93 -6.51 -42.62
C THR A 41 7.11 -7.48 -43.49
N ARG A 42 7.70 -8.54 -44.07
CA ARG A 42 7.02 -9.41 -45.06
C ARG A 42 6.78 -10.86 -44.66
N ARG A 43 7.04 -11.27 -43.42
CA ARG A 43 6.81 -12.67 -42.98
C ARG A 43 5.91 -12.85 -41.74
N ALA A 44 5.23 -11.78 -41.31
CA ALA A 44 4.37 -11.81 -40.12
C ALA A 44 2.94 -12.36 -40.35
N LEU A 45 2.71 -13.21 -41.37
CA LEU A 45 1.35 -13.69 -41.70
C LEU A 45 1.15 -15.22 -41.66
N VAL A 46 2.08 -16.02 -41.12
CA VAL A 46 1.93 -17.50 -41.13
C VAL A 46 2.25 -18.18 -39.79
N ALA A 47 2.12 -17.51 -38.65
CA ALA A 47 2.34 -18.15 -37.34
C ALA A 47 1.16 -17.93 -36.38
N LEU A 48 -0.08 -18.03 -36.90
CA LEU A 48 -1.31 -18.02 -36.10
C LEU A 48 -1.98 -19.40 -36.17
N ALA A 49 -1.26 -20.43 -35.75
CA ALA A 49 -1.85 -21.74 -35.48
C ALA A 49 -1.05 -22.45 -34.39
N ALA A 50 -1.78 -22.90 -33.37
CA ALA A 50 -1.36 -23.73 -32.24
C ALA A 50 -0.70 -23.01 -31.06
N CYS A 51 -1.53 -22.58 -30.09
CA CYS A 51 -1.52 -23.19 -28.77
C CYS A 51 -2.82 -22.90 -28.02
N VAL A 52 -3.32 -23.96 -27.40
CA VAL A 52 -4.62 -24.14 -26.76
C VAL A 52 -4.71 -23.38 -25.44
N ALA A 53 -5.88 -22.77 -25.21
CA ALA A 53 -6.51 -22.42 -23.94
C ALA A 53 -5.67 -22.60 -22.66
N ALA A 54 -5.12 -21.50 -22.18
CA ALA A 54 -5.05 -21.19 -20.76
C ALA A 54 -5.71 -19.82 -20.60
N VAL A 55 -6.70 -19.70 -19.72
CA VAL A 55 -7.48 -18.48 -19.46
C VAL A 55 -6.51 -17.38 -19.03
N GLY A 56 -6.17 -16.51 -19.98
CA GLY A 56 -5.26 -15.39 -19.78
C GLY A 56 -6.05 -14.17 -19.33
N GLY A 57 -6.09 -13.93 -18.02
CA GLY A 57 -6.35 -12.59 -17.51
C GLY A 57 -5.24 -11.68 -17.99
N VAL A 58 -5.57 -10.68 -18.81
CA VAL A 58 -4.62 -9.62 -19.17
C VAL A 58 -4.45 -8.75 -17.92
N VAL A 59 -3.47 -9.10 -17.08
CA VAL A 59 -3.04 -8.24 -15.98
C VAL A 59 -2.35 -7.04 -16.62
N ALA A 60 -3.08 -5.94 -16.76
CA ALA A 60 -2.46 -4.64 -17.04
C ALA A 60 -1.70 -4.22 -15.77
N LEU A 61 -0.49 -4.74 -15.58
CA LEU A 61 0.46 -4.21 -14.61
C LEU A 61 1.04 -2.92 -15.19
N PRO A 62 0.70 -1.71 -14.69
CA PRO A 62 1.58 -0.59 -14.90
C PRO A 62 2.89 -0.90 -14.18
N ALA A 63 3.97 -0.96 -14.96
CA ALA A 63 5.32 -1.05 -14.44
C ALA A 63 5.63 0.19 -13.59
N SER A 64 5.43 0.06 -12.27
CA SER A 64 6.00 0.95 -11.28
C SER A 64 7.43 0.50 -11.02
N THR A 65 8.39 1.32 -11.42
CA THR A 65 9.81 1.13 -11.18
C THR A 65 10.13 1.28 -9.69
N GLY A 66 10.47 0.17 -9.02
CA GLY A 66 11.38 0.14 -7.87
C GLY A 66 10.88 0.72 -6.54
N GLY A 67 10.14 -0.09 -5.79
CA GLY A 67 9.80 0.11 -4.37
C GLY A 67 8.64 -0.81 -3.98
N ALA A 68 8.68 -1.44 -2.79
CA ALA A 68 7.51 -2.15 -2.28
C ALA A 68 6.42 -1.10 -2.01
N GLN A 69 5.34 -1.14 -2.77
CA GLN A 69 4.26 -0.16 -2.67
C GLN A 69 3.49 -0.41 -1.36
N ALA A 70 3.21 0.63 -0.58
CA ALA A 70 2.46 0.49 0.69
C ALA A 70 1.02 -0.03 0.52
N TYR A 71 0.54 -0.09 -0.73
CA TYR A 71 -0.75 -0.63 -1.11
C TYR A 71 -0.71 -1.28 -2.51
N ALA A 72 -1.66 -2.16 -2.78
CA ALA A 72 -1.97 -2.70 -4.10
C ALA A 72 -3.47 -2.54 -4.40
N VAL A 73 -3.81 -2.25 -5.65
CA VAL A 73 -5.19 -2.15 -6.13
C VAL A 73 -5.35 -3.05 -7.35
N GLU A 74 -6.14 -4.11 -7.20
CA GLU A 74 -6.34 -5.13 -8.22
C GLU A 74 -7.81 -5.17 -8.64
N ARG A 75 -8.06 -5.02 -9.93
CA ARG A 75 -9.41 -5.06 -10.49
C ARG A 75 -9.75 -6.49 -10.92
N HIS A 76 -10.98 -6.90 -10.65
CA HIS A 76 -11.55 -8.19 -11.07
C HIS A 76 -12.50 -8.05 -12.26
N GLU A 77 -12.77 -9.17 -12.93
CA GLU A 77 -13.67 -9.21 -14.09
C GLU A 77 -15.13 -8.88 -13.75
N ASP A 78 -15.54 -9.12 -12.50
CA ASP A 78 -16.88 -8.78 -11.98
C ASP A 78 -17.05 -7.28 -11.67
N GLY A 79 -15.98 -6.48 -11.84
CA GLY A 79 -15.95 -5.05 -11.56
C GLY A 79 -15.60 -4.70 -10.12
N SER A 80 -15.42 -5.69 -9.23
CA SER A 80 -14.89 -5.45 -7.89
C SER A 80 -13.39 -5.14 -7.92
N VAL A 81 -12.91 -4.55 -6.84
CA VAL A 81 -11.53 -4.14 -6.65
C VAL A 81 -11.03 -4.68 -5.31
N THR A 82 -9.92 -5.41 -5.33
CA THR A 82 -9.16 -5.73 -4.12
C THR A 82 -8.20 -4.60 -3.81
N LEU A 83 -8.38 -3.97 -2.64
CA LEU A 83 -7.41 -3.06 -2.04
C LEU A 83 -6.63 -3.84 -0.97
N THR A 84 -5.32 -3.96 -1.15
CA THR A 84 -4.40 -4.52 -0.17
C THR A 84 -3.52 -3.41 0.39
N LEU A 85 -3.35 -3.38 1.71
CA LEU A 85 -2.59 -2.37 2.43
C LEU A 85 -1.59 -3.07 3.34
N ASP A 86 -0.31 -2.77 3.13
CA ASP A 86 0.78 -3.24 4.00
C ASP A 86 0.96 -2.29 5.18
N GLU A 87 0.78 -1.00 4.92
CA GLU A 87 0.81 0.07 5.92
C GLU A 87 -0.46 0.91 5.84
N ILE A 88 -1.07 1.15 6.98
CA ILE A 88 -2.31 1.94 7.05
C ILE A 88 -1.95 3.45 7.09
N ALA A 89 -0.75 3.80 7.58
CA ALA A 89 -0.24 5.17 7.70
C ALA A 89 0.45 5.64 6.40
N LEU A 90 -0.33 5.84 5.34
CA LEU A 90 0.17 6.27 4.05
C LEU A 90 0.67 7.73 4.08
N SER A 91 1.76 8.02 3.36
CA SER A 91 2.22 9.38 3.09
C SER A 91 1.21 10.16 2.23
N TRP A 92 1.40 11.48 2.11
CA TRP A 92 0.48 12.31 1.32
C TRP A 92 0.52 11.96 -0.18
N ASP A 93 1.70 11.70 -0.73
CA ASP A 93 1.86 11.30 -2.13
C ASP A 93 1.21 9.93 -2.40
N GLU A 94 1.39 8.97 -1.48
CA GLU A 94 0.76 7.65 -1.58
C GLU A 94 -0.75 7.72 -1.50
N LYS A 95 -1.31 8.53 -0.59
CA LYS A 95 -2.76 8.78 -0.50
C LYS A 95 -3.31 9.41 -1.76
N THR A 96 -2.59 10.36 -2.35
CA THR A 96 -2.99 11.02 -3.59
C THR A 96 -3.03 10.02 -4.75
N ALA A 97 -1.95 9.26 -4.93
CA ALA A 97 -1.88 8.21 -5.96
C ALA A 97 -2.94 7.12 -5.76
N LEU A 98 -3.17 6.68 -4.52
CA LEU A 98 -4.21 5.71 -4.19
C LEU A 98 -5.60 6.27 -4.53
N THR A 99 -5.85 7.53 -4.18
CA THR A 99 -7.12 8.21 -4.45
C THR A 99 -7.43 8.26 -5.94
N GLU A 100 -6.45 8.64 -6.76
CA GLU A 100 -6.61 8.67 -8.21
C GLU A 100 -6.92 7.29 -8.77
N ARG A 101 -6.18 6.26 -8.33
CA ARG A 101 -6.38 4.89 -8.79
C ARG A 101 -7.75 4.33 -8.40
N LEU A 102 -8.19 4.54 -7.16
CA LEU A 102 -9.51 4.10 -6.69
C LEU A 102 -10.65 4.80 -7.43
N ARG A 103 -10.52 6.11 -7.69
CA ARG A 103 -11.51 6.87 -8.47
C ARG A 103 -11.62 6.38 -9.90
N ALA A 104 -10.51 5.97 -10.52
CA ALA A 104 -10.53 5.39 -11.86
C ALA A 104 -11.35 4.08 -11.92
N GLU A 105 -11.45 3.35 -10.82
CA GLU A 105 -12.28 2.14 -10.69
C GLU A 105 -13.70 2.42 -10.16
N GLY A 106 -14.10 3.70 -10.06
CA GLY A 106 -15.43 4.09 -9.61
C GLY A 106 -15.64 4.02 -8.09
N ILE A 107 -14.56 3.90 -7.31
CA ILE A 107 -14.59 3.96 -5.85
C ILE A 107 -14.47 5.42 -5.41
N PHE A 108 -15.29 5.84 -4.46
CA PHE A 108 -15.19 7.16 -3.83
C PHE A 108 -14.08 7.18 -2.77
N VAL A 109 -13.51 8.36 -2.56
CA VAL A 109 -12.55 8.57 -1.47
C VAL A 109 -12.93 9.83 -0.72
N SER A 110 -13.08 9.71 0.61
CA SER A 110 -13.31 10.82 1.53
C SER A 110 -12.06 11.04 2.37
N VAL A 111 -11.61 12.29 2.46
CA VAL A 111 -10.51 12.69 3.35
C VAL A 111 -11.04 13.80 4.22
N ASP A 112 -11.27 13.49 5.49
CA ASP A 112 -11.81 14.39 6.48
C ASP A 112 -10.69 14.78 7.46
N LYS A 113 -10.60 16.07 7.78
CA LYS A 113 -9.61 16.61 8.72
C LYS A 113 -10.31 17.37 9.84
N PRO A 114 -10.92 16.66 10.81
CA PRO A 114 -11.57 17.29 11.94
C PRO A 114 -10.62 18.24 12.69
N ARG A 115 -11.16 19.36 13.16
CA ARG A 115 -10.42 20.33 13.99
C ARG A 115 -9.90 19.68 15.27
N SER A 116 -8.86 20.28 15.84
CA SER A 116 -8.27 19.82 17.10
C SER A 116 -9.34 19.67 18.20
N GLY A 117 -9.42 18.46 18.79
CA GLY A 117 -10.41 18.11 19.81
C GLY A 117 -11.75 17.59 19.28
N TYR A 118 -11.87 17.35 17.96
CA TYR A 118 -13.08 16.83 17.33
C TYR A 118 -12.80 15.54 16.54
N VAL A 119 -13.84 14.74 16.35
CA VAL A 119 -13.89 13.58 15.45
C VAL A 119 -15.14 13.65 14.59
N CYS A 120 -15.24 12.81 13.56
CA CYS A 120 -16.48 12.69 12.81
C CYS A 120 -17.48 11.81 13.56
N GLU A 121 -18.74 12.25 13.62
CA GLU A 121 -19.86 11.49 14.19
C GLU A 121 -20.05 10.15 13.46
N GLN A 122 -20.07 9.05 14.22
CA GLN A 122 -20.29 7.69 13.70
C GLN A 122 -21.72 7.21 14.02
N PRO A 123 -22.30 6.30 13.20
CA PRO A 123 -21.76 5.72 11.97
C PRO A 123 -21.99 6.63 10.76
N ARG A 124 -20.98 6.71 9.87
CA ARG A 124 -21.07 7.47 8.60
C ARG A 124 -21.57 6.66 7.41
N GLY A 125 -21.85 5.39 7.62
CA GLY A 125 -22.43 4.48 6.65
C GLY A 125 -22.36 3.04 7.17
N GLU A 126 -22.65 2.09 6.29
CA GLU A 126 -22.54 0.67 6.59
C GLU A 126 -21.08 0.24 6.39
N LEU A 127 -20.50 -0.38 7.44
CA LEU A 127 -19.15 -0.92 7.37
C LEU A 127 -19.23 -2.36 6.89
N PRO A 128 -18.28 -2.83 6.05
CA PRO A 128 -18.19 -4.23 5.72
C PRO A 128 -17.93 -5.05 7.00
N PRO A 129 -18.28 -6.36 7.00
CA PRO A 129 -18.08 -7.21 8.16
C PRO A 129 -16.62 -7.17 8.64
N PRO A 130 -16.39 -7.16 9.97
CA PRO A 130 -15.05 -7.02 10.52
C PRO A 130 -14.18 -8.19 10.08
N ARG A 131 -12.96 -7.88 9.62
CA ARG A 131 -11.93 -8.89 9.36
C ARG A 131 -11.09 -9.07 10.61
N THR A 132 -10.97 -10.30 11.08
CA THR A 132 -10.04 -10.63 12.16
C THR A 132 -8.65 -10.75 11.56
N ARG A 133 -7.72 -9.91 12.04
CA ARG A 133 -6.29 -10.02 11.75
C ARG A 133 -5.58 -10.44 13.04
N SER A 134 -4.73 -11.45 12.96
CA SER A 134 -3.89 -11.84 14.10
C SER A 134 -2.54 -11.13 14.05
N TYR A 135 -2.07 -10.69 15.21
CA TYR A 135 -0.71 -10.18 15.37
C TYR A 135 0.19 -11.29 15.91
N ASP A 136 1.24 -11.62 15.17
CA ASP A 136 2.26 -12.57 15.59
C ASP A 136 3.26 -11.83 16.50
N VAL A 137 3.10 -12.03 17.81
CA VAL A 137 3.91 -11.35 18.84
C VAL A 137 5.38 -11.75 18.75
N GLU A 138 5.69 -12.99 18.36
CA GLU A 138 7.07 -13.49 18.25
C GLU A 138 7.81 -12.85 17.08
N LYS A 139 7.12 -12.68 15.96
CA LYS A 139 7.70 -12.10 14.75
C LYS A 139 7.54 -10.59 14.64
N GLY A 140 6.72 -9.97 15.49
CA GLY A 140 6.44 -8.54 15.45
C GLY A 140 5.75 -8.10 14.16
N ILE A 141 5.00 -9.01 13.52
CA ILE A 141 4.31 -8.76 12.25
C ILE A 141 2.84 -9.16 12.36
N TRP A 142 2.01 -8.50 11.57
CA TRP A 142 0.66 -8.97 11.35
C TRP A 142 0.65 -10.19 10.41
N SER A 143 -0.28 -11.11 10.61
CA SER A 143 -0.28 -12.43 9.93
C SER A 143 -0.49 -12.36 8.41
N GLU A 144 -1.20 -11.34 7.92
CA GLU A 144 -1.56 -11.14 6.50
C GLU A 144 -1.71 -9.64 6.25
N PRO A 145 -1.58 -9.08 5.04
CA PRO A 145 -1.87 -7.66 4.79
C PRO A 145 -3.35 -7.31 5.03
N LEU A 146 -3.65 -6.02 5.21
CA LEU A 146 -5.05 -5.58 5.36
C LEU A 146 -5.70 -5.52 3.98
N THR A 147 -6.71 -6.36 3.75
CA THR A 147 -7.35 -6.47 2.43
C THR A 147 -8.85 -6.13 2.50
N TYR A 148 -9.30 -5.30 1.56
CA TYR A 148 -10.70 -4.96 1.33
C TYR A 148 -11.13 -5.36 -0.08
N THR A 149 -12.37 -5.81 -0.22
CA THR A 149 -13.03 -5.95 -1.51
C THR A 149 -14.02 -4.80 -1.64
N LEU A 150 -13.85 -3.99 -2.68
CA LEU A 150 -14.60 -2.77 -2.94
C LEU A 150 -15.39 -2.94 -4.24
N HIS A 151 -16.59 -2.39 -4.28
CA HIS A 151 -17.42 -2.34 -5.47
C HIS A 151 -17.54 -0.90 -5.97
N PRO A 152 -17.73 -0.68 -7.28
CA PRO A 152 -18.00 0.64 -7.81
C PRO A 152 -19.15 1.31 -7.05
N GLY A 153 -18.88 2.49 -6.50
CA GLY A 153 -19.80 3.23 -5.64
C GLY A 153 -19.50 3.17 -4.14
N ASP A 154 -18.65 2.25 -3.67
CA ASP A 154 -18.16 2.21 -2.29
C ASP A 154 -17.21 3.36 -1.98
N THR A 155 -16.94 3.61 -0.70
CA THR A 155 -16.05 4.69 -0.25
C THR A 155 -14.91 4.17 0.63
N LEU A 156 -13.67 4.55 0.31
CA LEU A 156 -12.56 4.52 1.25
C LEU A 156 -12.48 5.87 1.98
N ALA A 157 -12.58 5.85 3.31
CA ALA A 157 -12.51 7.04 4.14
C ALA A 157 -11.19 7.12 4.89
N PHE A 158 -10.62 8.33 4.93
CA PHE A 158 -9.53 8.72 5.80
C PHE A 158 -10.03 9.81 6.75
N GLU A 159 -9.93 9.58 8.05
CA GLU A 159 -10.17 10.61 9.06
C GLU A 159 -8.85 10.94 9.75
N GLU A 160 -8.39 12.17 9.54
CA GLU A 160 -7.10 12.66 9.99
C GLU A 160 -7.31 13.87 10.91
N PRO A 161 -7.80 13.64 12.14
CA PRO A 161 -8.07 14.73 13.07
C PRO A 161 -6.76 15.45 13.43
N GLU A 162 -6.85 16.78 13.57
CA GLU A 162 -5.72 17.58 14.03
C GLU A 162 -5.32 17.17 15.46
N ARG A 163 -4.01 17.16 15.71
CA ARG A 163 -3.49 16.84 17.04
C ARG A 163 -3.98 17.85 18.08
N VAL A 164 -4.30 17.34 19.26
CA VAL A 164 -4.53 18.16 20.45
C VAL A 164 -3.18 18.43 21.10
N LYS A 165 -2.89 19.70 21.36
CA LYS A 165 -1.63 20.10 21.98
C LYS A 165 -1.68 19.79 23.47
N ASP A 166 -0.60 19.20 23.99
CA ASP A 166 -0.42 18.90 25.41
C ASP A 166 -1.50 17.96 25.99
N ASP A 167 -2.20 17.20 25.14
CA ASP A 167 -3.27 16.25 25.52
C ASP A 167 -3.35 15.05 24.57
N VAL A 168 -4.20 14.08 24.87
CA VAL A 168 -4.47 12.89 24.05
C VAL A 168 -5.21 13.31 22.77
N SER A 169 -4.61 12.98 21.63
CA SER A 169 -5.23 13.20 20.33
C SER A 169 -6.09 12.00 19.92
N PRO A 170 -7.24 12.21 19.26
CA PRO A 170 -7.94 11.13 18.57
C PRO A 170 -7.01 10.47 17.56
N ALA A 171 -7.11 9.14 17.43
CA ALA A 171 -6.35 8.41 16.43
C ALA A 171 -6.83 8.79 15.02
N TRP A 172 -5.89 8.83 14.08
CA TRP A 172 -6.25 8.80 12.68
C TRP A 172 -6.90 7.45 12.37
N SER A 173 -7.85 7.43 11.44
CA SER A 173 -8.52 6.20 11.04
C SER A 173 -8.66 6.10 9.53
N MET A 174 -8.69 4.87 9.05
CA MET A 174 -9.01 4.55 7.67
C MET A 174 -9.97 3.37 7.67
N TYR A 175 -11.06 3.48 6.93
CA TYR A 175 -12.09 2.44 6.88
C TYR A 175 -12.86 2.50 5.57
N VAL A 176 -13.53 1.40 5.26
CA VAL A 176 -14.38 1.26 4.07
C VAL A 176 -15.84 1.41 4.48
N VAL A 177 -16.62 2.08 3.63
CA VAL A 177 -18.06 2.22 3.74
C VAL A 177 -18.70 1.69 2.46
N GLU A 178 -19.73 0.87 2.61
CA GLU A 178 -20.55 0.43 1.49
C GLU A 178 -21.34 1.63 0.93
N GLY A 179 -21.23 1.86 -0.38
CA GLY A 179 -21.79 3.02 -1.04
C GLY A 179 -21.12 4.36 -0.67
N ARG A 180 -21.87 5.45 -0.82
CA ARG A 180 -21.40 6.82 -0.53
C ARG A 180 -21.42 7.09 0.97
N ILE A 181 -20.27 7.45 1.52
CA ILE A 181 -20.17 7.90 2.91
C ILE A 181 -20.94 9.21 3.16
N LYS A 182 -21.55 9.33 4.35
CA LYS A 182 -22.12 10.60 4.83
C LYS A 182 -21.00 11.63 5.11
N PRO A 183 -21.24 12.93 4.94
CA PRO A 183 -20.23 13.95 5.25
C PRO A 183 -19.83 13.93 6.72
N CYS A 184 -18.60 14.36 7.02
CA CYS A 184 -18.14 14.46 8.40
C CYS A 184 -18.90 15.57 9.13
N LYS A 185 -19.69 15.18 10.12
CA LYS A 185 -20.22 16.11 11.13
C LYS A 185 -19.31 16.03 12.34
N GLU A 186 -18.58 17.11 12.60
CA GLU A 186 -17.66 17.18 13.74
C GLU A 186 -18.43 17.11 15.06
N VAL A 187 -17.97 16.26 15.97
CA VAL A 187 -18.41 16.16 17.37
C VAL A 187 -17.18 16.17 18.29
N PRO A 188 -17.28 16.70 19.52
CA PRO A 188 -16.17 16.70 20.46
C PRO A 188 -15.61 15.29 20.68
N PHE A 189 -14.29 15.18 20.76
CA PHE A 189 -13.63 13.93 21.14
C PHE A 189 -13.67 13.77 22.65
N GLU A 190 -14.38 12.74 23.13
CA GLU A 190 -14.53 12.46 24.57
C GLU A 190 -13.49 11.47 25.12
N GLY A 191 -12.53 11.04 24.27
CA GLY A 191 -11.56 10.00 24.62
C GLY A 191 -12.03 8.59 24.28
N LEU A 192 -11.16 7.59 24.46
CA LEU A 192 -11.56 6.19 24.46
C LEU A 192 -12.18 5.90 25.83
N VAL A 193 -13.49 6.04 25.96
CA VAL A 193 -14.20 5.52 27.12
C VAL A 193 -14.13 4.00 27.01
N GLY A 194 -13.26 3.37 27.79
CA GLY A 194 -13.33 1.93 28.00
C GLY A 194 -14.65 1.65 28.69
N GLU A 195 -15.56 0.96 28.02
CA GLU A 195 -16.65 0.28 28.72
C GLU A 195 -15.99 -0.85 29.54
N ASP A 196 -16.03 -0.68 30.87
CA ASP A 196 -15.53 -1.63 31.89
C ASP A 196 -16.21 -3.01 31.82
#